data_AF-A0A381WUM3-F1
#
_entry.id   AF-A0A381WUM3-F1
#
_cell.length_a   1.000
_cell.length_b   1.000
_cell.length_c   1.000
_cell.angle_alpha   90.00
_cell.angle_beta   90.00
_cell.angle_gamma   90.00
#
_symmetry.space_group_name_H-M   'P 1'
#
loop_
_entity.id
_entity.type
_entity.pdbx_description
1 polymer ?
#
loop_
_entity_poly.entity_id
_entity_poly.type
_entity_poly.pdbx_seq_one_letter_code
_entity_poly.pdbx_strand_id
1 'polypeptide(L)'
;YAVQIVTDVPHFGGASGSTLNEAQSWGKVAADAAHVTVNTDATVALPLIVSALATSTQNVLDVRTFPAFDVSGQVITINGVPVADGRFSGPR
;
A
#
# COMPACT_ATOMS: atom_id res chain seq x y z
N TYR A 1 2.09 -6.13 -4.82
CA TYR A 1 0.65 -6.44 -4.72
C TYR A 1 -0.13 -5.13 -4.62
N ALA A 2 -1.43 -5.13 -4.92
CA ALA A 2 -2.29 -3.96 -4.78
C ALA A 2 -3.70 -4.36 -4.28
N VAL A 3 -4.23 -3.64 -3.30
CA VAL A 3 -5.60 -3.81 -2.81
C VAL A 3 -6.30 -2.46 -2.92
N GLN A 4 -7.38 -2.40 -3.68
CA GLN A 4 -8.20 -1.20 -3.83
C GLN A 4 -9.53 -1.43 -3.13
N ILE A 5 -9.90 -0.54 -2.21
CA ILE A 5 -11.24 -0.48 -1.63
C ILE A 5 -11.87 0.81 -2.15
N VAL A 6 -12.95 0.69 -2.90
CA VAL A 6 -13.53 1.83 -3.64
C VAL A 6 -15.05 1.75 -3.62
N THR A 7 -15.69 2.90 -3.41
CA THR A 7 -17.15 3.05 -3.50
C THR A 7 -17.59 3.47 -4.90
N ASP A 8 -16.68 4.07 -5.65
CA ASP A 8 -16.89 4.48 -7.03
C ASP A 8 -16.87 3.28 -7.97
N VAL A 9 -17.63 3.40 -9.04
CA VAL A 9 -17.80 2.38 -10.07
C VAL A 9 -17.12 2.88 -11.34
N PRO A 10 -16.38 2.02 -12.07
CA PRO A 10 -15.39 2.46 -13.07
C PRO A 10 -15.99 3.18 -14.30
N HIS A 11 -17.31 3.30 -14.40
CA HIS A 11 -17.99 3.89 -15.55
C HIS A 11 -17.88 5.42 -15.66
N PHE A 12 -17.53 6.13 -14.58
CA PHE A 12 -17.42 7.60 -14.62
C PHE A 12 -16.04 8.14 -15.03
N GLY A 13 -15.05 7.27 -15.26
CA GLY A 13 -13.72 7.66 -15.79
C GLY A 13 -12.94 8.62 -14.89
N GLY A 14 -13.34 8.77 -13.62
CA GLY A 14 -12.61 9.57 -12.63
C GLY A 14 -11.38 8.82 -12.11
N ALA A 15 -10.33 9.55 -11.75
CA ALA A 15 -9.09 8.96 -11.21
C ALA A 15 -9.33 8.10 -9.95
N SER A 16 -10.36 8.40 -9.16
CA SER A 16 -10.78 7.64 -7.97
C SER A 16 -11.41 6.28 -8.30
N GLY A 17 -11.99 6.13 -9.49
CA GLY A 17 -12.57 4.88 -10.02
C GLY A 17 -11.67 4.17 -11.03
N SER A 18 -10.43 4.66 -11.22
CA SER A 18 -9.44 4.03 -12.11
C SER A 18 -9.17 2.59 -11.67
N THR A 19 -9.15 1.67 -12.65
CA THR A 19 -8.94 0.25 -12.37
C THR A 19 -7.47 -0.04 -12.08
N LEU A 20 -7.18 -1.10 -11.32
CA LEU A 20 -5.79 -1.52 -11.10
C LEU A 20 -5.08 -1.92 -12.40
N ASN A 21 -5.82 -2.39 -13.42
CA ASN A 21 -5.28 -2.65 -14.76
C ASN A 21 -4.83 -1.36 -15.46
N GLU A 22 -5.58 -0.26 -15.27
CA GLU A 22 -5.16 1.05 -15.75
C GLU A 22 -3.92 1.53 -14.98
N ALA A 23 -3.88 1.37 -13.66
CA ALA A 23 -2.69 1.70 -12.88
C ALA A 23 -1.44 0.91 -13.34
N GLN A 24 -1.61 -0.34 -13.78
CA GLN A 24 -0.54 -1.15 -14.39
C GLN A 24 -0.07 -0.59 -15.73
N SER A 25 -0.97 -0.10 -16.60
CA SER A 25 -0.58 0.45 -17.92
C SER A 25 0.34 1.68 -17.80
N TRP A 26 0.20 2.43 -16.71
CA TRP A 26 1.07 3.56 -16.36
C TRP A 26 2.31 3.19 -15.54
N GLY A 27 2.50 1.90 -15.23
CA GLY A 27 3.62 1.43 -14.41
C GLY A 27 3.51 1.81 -12.92
N LYS A 28 2.34 2.24 -12.44
CA LYS A 28 2.10 2.53 -11.00
C LYS A 28 1.97 1.26 -10.17
N VAL A 29 1.53 0.17 -10.81
CA VAL A 29 1.46 -1.17 -10.25
C VAL A 29 2.30 -2.08 -11.14
N ALA A 30 3.14 -2.95 -10.55
CA ALA A 30 3.96 -3.88 -11.31
C ALA A 30 3.07 -4.86 -12.13
N ALA A 31 3.55 -5.24 -13.31
CA ALA A 31 2.76 -6.04 -14.26
C ALA A 31 2.40 -7.44 -13.74
N ASP A 32 3.24 -8.01 -12.88
CA ASP A 32 3.08 -9.32 -12.24
C ASP A 32 2.50 -9.23 -10.81
N ALA A 33 2.15 -8.02 -10.35
CA ALA A 33 1.64 -7.84 -9.00
C ALA A 33 0.26 -8.49 -8.84
N ALA A 34 0.11 -9.39 -7.87
CA ALA A 34 -1.21 -9.83 -7.41
C ALA A 34 -2.05 -8.62 -6.96
N HIS A 35 -3.28 -8.51 -7.46
CA HIS A 35 -4.14 -7.37 -7.16
C HIS A 35 -5.62 -7.72 -7.06
N VAL A 36 -6.37 -6.93 -6.30
CA VAL A 36 -7.82 -7.08 -6.13
C VAL A 36 -8.49 -5.73 -5.88
N THR A 37 -9.70 -5.56 -6.43
CA THR A 37 -10.57 -4.41 -6.19
C THR A 37 -11.81 -4.88 -5.43
N VAL A 38 -12.12 -4.21 -4.32
CA VAL A 38 -13.29 -4.46 -3.47
C VAL A 38 -14.22 -3.25 -3.57
N ASN A 39 -15.38 -3.45 -4.21
CA ASN A 39 -16.37 -2.39 -4.41
C ASN A 39 -17.24 -2.25 -3.15
N THR A 40 -16.74 -1.51 -2.15
CA THR A 40 -17.42 -1.27 -0.88
C THR A 40 -16.82 -0.07 -0.15
N ASP A 41 -17.47 0.38 0.91
CA ASP A 41 -16.96 1.43 1.77
C ASP A 41 -15.84 0.92 2.67
N ALA A 42 -14.81 1.75 2.88
CA ALA A 42 -13.66 1.40 3.71
C ALA A 42 -14.05 1.10 5.16
N THR A 43 -15.09 1.73 5.69
CA THR A 43 -15.60 1.47 7.05
C THR A 43 -16.19 0.07 7.20
N VAL A 44 -16.60 -0.57 6.10
CA VAL A 44 -17.09 -1.96 6.07
C VAL A 44 -15.95 -2.94 5.81
N ALA A 45 -15.13 -2.69 4.77
CA ALA A 45 -14.06 -3.62 4.39
C ALA A 45 -12.89 -3.65 5.37
N LEU A 46 -12.45 -2.48 5.87
CA LEU A 46 -11.21 -2.38 6.64
C LEU A 46 -11.26 -3.19 7.95
N PRO A 47 -12.35 -3.16 8.75
CA PRO A 47 -12.43 -3.97 9.96
C PRO A 47 -12.31 -5.47 9.69
N LEU A 48 -12.91 -5.98 8.60
CA LEU A 48 -12.86 -7.39 8.23
C LEU A 48 -11.43 -7.81 7.84
N ILE A 49 -10.78 -7.02 7.00
CA ILE A 49 -9.41 -7.29 6.53
C ILE A 49 -8.43 -7.26 7.71
N VAL A 50 -8.52 -6.22 8.56
CA VAL A 50 -7.63 -6.07 9.72
C VAL A 50 -7.85 -7.20 10.73
N SER A 51 -9.10 -7.58 10.99
CA SER A 51 -9.39 -8.69 11.92
C SER A 51 -8.86 -10.01 11.39
N ALA A 52 -9.09 -10.32 10.11
CA ALA A 52 -8.56 -11.52 9.48
C ALA A 52 -7.02 -11.56 9.55
N LEU A 53 -6.35 -10.45 9.24
CA LEU A 53 -4.89 -10.36 9.32
C LEU A 53 -4.38 -10.53 10.76
N ALA A 54 -5.00 -9.84 11.71
CA ALA A 54 -4.65 -9.92 13.13
C ALA A 54 -4.73 -11.35 13.67
N THR A 55 -5.80 -12.08 13.34
CA THR A 55 -6.01 -13.44 13.84
C THR A 55 -5.25 -14.51 13.06
N SER A 56 -4.96 -14.31 11.77
CA SER A 56 -4.31 -15.34 10.93
C SER A 56 -2.79 -15.23 10.85
N THR A 57 -2.19 -14.11 11.25
CA THR A 57 -0.75 -13.84 11.03
C THR A 57 0.03 -13.47 12.31
N GLN A 58 -0.35 -14.03 13.46
CA GLN A 58 0.26 -13.69 14.76
C GLN A 58 1.80 -13.73 14.74
N ASN A 59 2.39 -14.80 14.20
CA ASN A 59 3.85 -14.94 14.09
C ASN A 59 4.53 -13.80 13.31
N VAL A 60 3.84 -13.21 12.33
CA VAL A 60 4.36 -12.08 11.54
C VAL A 60 4.22 -10.77 12.32
N LEU A 61 3.14 -10.63 13.09
CA LEU A 61 2.90 -9.45 13.91
C LEU A 61 3.88 -9.35 15.08
N ASP A 62 4.25 -10.49 15.67
CA ASP A 62 5.17 -10.55 16.81
C ASP A 62 6.58 -10.04 16.47
N VAL A 63 7.01 -10.20 15.21
CA VAL A 63 8.33 -9.74 14.74
C VAL A 63 8.27 -8.37 14.04
N ARG A 64 7.07 -7.80 13.85
CA ARG A 64 6.90 -6.54 13.14
C ARG A 64 7.38 -5.38 14.00
N THR A 65 8.44 -4.69 13.57
CA THR A 65 8.89 -3.44 14.19
C THR A 65 8.14 -2.25 13.56
N PHE A 66 7.57 -1.38 14.40
CA PHE A 66 7.01 -0.12 13.92
C PHE A 66 8.14 0.80 13.43
N PRO A 67 8.02 1.40 12.23
CA PRO A 67 9.02 2.34 11.76
C PRO A 67 9.01 3.61 12.62
N ALA A 68 10.17 3.96 13.18
CA ALA A 68 10.39 5.21 13.88
C ALA A 68 10.95 6.23 12.89
N PHE A 69 10.23 7.33 12.70
CA PHE A 69 10.65 8.44 11.85
C PHE A 69 11.25 9.54 12.72
N ASP A 70 12.48 9.96 12.41
CA ASP A 70 13.08 11.17 12.98
C ASP A 70 13.20 12.22 11.88
N VAL A 71 12.57 13.36 12.13
CA VAL A 71 12.50 14.53 11.23
C VAL A 71 13.12 15.78 11.86
N SER A 72 13.82 15.64 13.00
CA SER A 72 14.41 16.77 13.73
C SER A 72 15.65 17.36 13.05
N GLY A 73 16.33 16.57 12.21
CA GLY A 73 17.52 16.99 11.46
C GLY A 73 17.23 17.44 10.03
N GLN A 74 18.29 17.81 9.29
CA GLN A 74 18.21 18.12 7.86
C GLN A 74 17.94 16.90 6.97
N VAL A 75 18.06 15.69 7.53
CA VAL A 75 17.85 14.42 6.85
C VAL A 75 16.86 13.59 7.66
N ILE A 76 15.79 13.11 7.00
CA ILE A 76 14.82 12.21 7.61
C ILE A 76 15.51 10.85 7.80
N THR A 77 15.37 10.27 8.99
CA THR A 77 15.78 8.88 9.25
C THR A 77 14.58 7.99 9.53
N ILE A 78 14.68 6.73 9.08
CA ILE A 78 13.73 5.66 9.37
C ILE A 78 14.49 4.60 10.15
N ASN A 79 14.08 4.35 11.40
CA ASN A 79 14.77 3.44 12.33
C ASN A 79 16.27 3.77 12.49
N GLY A 80 16.61 5.06 12.51
CA GLY A 80 17.99 5.55 12.62
C GLY A 80 18.80 5.46 11.31
N VAL A 81 18.23 4.95 10.22
CA VAL A 81 18.87 4.91 8.90
C VAL A 81 18.41 6.11 8.08
N PRO A 82 19.32 6.95 7.55
CA PRO A 82 18.94 8.08 6.70
C PRO A 82 18.23 7.59 5.44
N VAL A 83 17.10 8.22 5.10
CA VAL A 83 16.42 7.98 3.83
C VAL A 83 17.35 8.46 2.73
N ALA A 84 17.82 7.54 1.87
CA ALA A 84 18.74 7.86 0.79
C ALA A 84 18.21 8.99 -0.09
N ASP A 85 19.13 9.83 -0.58
CA ASP A 85 18.86 11.00 -1.42
C ASP A 85 18.22 10.59 -2.76
N GLY A 86 16.88 10.54 -2.79
CA GLY A 86 16.03 10.55 -3.98
C GLY A 86 16.18 9.46 -5.04
N ARG A 87 17.07 8.47 -4.89
CA ARG A 87 17.33 7.45 -5.93
C ARG A 87 16.81 6.08 -5.51
N PHE A 88 15.65 5.71 -6.06
CA PHE A 88 15.23 4.31 -6.21
C PHE A 88 16.14 3.63 -7.25
N SER A 89 17.35 3.25 -6.88
CA SER A 89 18.20 2.38 -7.70
C SER A 89 18.47 1.08 -6.97
N GLY A 90 17.55 0.11 -7.14
CA GLY A 90 17.78 -1.33 -7.00
C GLY A 90 17.81 -1.98 -8.39
N PRO A 91 18.43 -3.17 -8.55
CA PRO A 91 18.86 -3.69 -9.84
C PRO A 91 17.68 -4.08 -10.74
N ARG A 92 17.88 -3.89 -12.05
CA ARG A 92 16.97 -4.31 -13.13
C ARG A 92 16.85 -5.82 -13.23
#